data_AF-Q400T2-F1
#
_entry.id   AF-Q400T2-F1
#
_cell.length_a   1.000
_cell.length_b   1.000
_cell.length_c   1.000
_cell.angle_alpha   90.00
_cell.angle_beta   90.00
_cell.angle_gamma   90.00
#
_symmetry.space_group_name_H-M   'P 1'
#
loop_
_entity.id
_entity.type
_entity.pdbx_description
1 polymer ?
#
loop_
_entity_poly.entity_id
_entity_poly.type
_entity_poly.pdbx_seq_one_letter_code
_entity_poly.pdbx_strand_id
1 'polypeptide(L)'
;ATLPEVAYRYALPFELYERYHIRRYGFHGTSHRYVARRAATLMAMDKYRLNAITCHLGNGCSMAAVRHGRSVGTSMGFTPLEGLVMGTRTGDFDPAILFYLADKGYDLTALNSLCNKKSGLLGISGASNDMRTLEQLAREGNVRAGLAVEIFCYRVRKYIGAYMTLLNPPHAIV
;
A
#
# COMPACT_ATOMS: atom_id res chain seq x y z
N ALA A 1 1.56 10.38 -13.17
CA ALA A 1 0.49 11.40 -13.23
C ALA A 1 -0.61 11.01 -14.23
N THR A 2 -1.23 9.83 -14.11
CA THR A 2 -2.36 9.41 -14.96
C THR A 2 -3.59 9.00 -14.16
N LEU A 3 -3.55 9.12 -12.83
CA LEU A 3 -4.70 8.80 -11.98
C LEU A 3 -5.89 9.68 -12.39
N PRO A 4 -7.08 9.11 -12.61
CA PRO A 4 -8.28 9.90 -12.83
C PRO A 4 -8.67 10.64 -11.53
N GLU A 5 -9.44 11.72 -11.65
CA GLU A 5 -9.84 12.56 -10.50
C GLU A 5 -10.53 11.77 -9.39
N VAL A 6 -11.44 10.88 -9.77
CA VAL A 6 -12.13 9.96 -8.87
C VAL A 6 -11.19 9.06 -8.05
N ALA A 7 -9.95 8.83 -8.51
CA ALA A 7 -8.98 7.97 -7.82
C ALA A 7 -7.99 8.76 -6.97
N TYR A 8 -7.80 10.06 -7.21
CA TYR A 8 -6.85 10.88 -6.45
C TYR A 8 -7.47 11.84 -5.45
N ARG A 9 -8.75 12.17 -5.56
CA ARG A 9 -9.45 12.98 -4.57
C ARG A 9 -9.77 12.13 -3.35
N TYR A 10 -9.50 12.67 -2.16
CA TYR A 10 -10.09 12.15 -0.93
C TYR A 10 -11.49 12.75 -0.75
N ALA A 11 -12.38 12.03 -0.06
CA ALA A 11 -13.69 12.53 0.35
C ALA A 11 -13.55 13.50 1.54
N LEU A 12 -12.78 14.57 1.34
CA LEU A 12 -12.53 15.66 2.26
C LEU A 12 -13.13 16.96 1.67
N PRO A 13 -13.33 18.01 2.48
CA PRO A 13 -13.72 19.33 1.97
C PRO A 13 -12.84 19.74 0.78
N PHE A 14 -13.47 20.19 -0.30
CA PHE A 14 -12.81 20.40 -1.59
C PHE A 14 -11.70 21.45 -1.51
N GLU A 15 -11.89 22.45 -0.65
CA GLU A 15 -10.98 23.56 -0.38
C GLU A 15 -9.62 23.08 0.12
N LEU A 16 -9.55 21.91 0.79
CA LEU A 16 -8.29 21.33 1.23
C LEU A 16 -7.40 20.88 0.06
N TYR A 17 -8.01 20.42 -1.02
CA TYR A 17 -7.27 20.17 -2.26
C TYR A 17 -6.83 21.46 -2.93
N GLU A 18 -7.71 22.46 -3.01
CA GLU A 18 -7.39 23.71 -3.71
C GLU A 18 -6.26 24.46 -3.01
N ARG A 19 -6.33 24.54 -1.68
CA ARG A 19 -5.39 25.31 -0.86
C ARG A 19 -4.10 24.56 -0.58
N TYR A 20 -4.18 23.26 -0.27
CA TYR A 20 -3.04 22.48 0.23
C TYR A 20 -2.61 21.35 -0.69
N HIS A 21 -3.30 21.17 -1.83
CA HIS A 21 -3.06 20.07 -2.76
C HIS A 21 -3.14 18.69 -2.08
N ILE A 22 -4.02 18.53 -1.10
CA ILE A 22 -4.28 17.25 -0.45
C ILE A 22 -4.98 16.33 -1.45
N ARG A 23 -4.22 15.34 -1.92
CA ARG A 23 -4.65 14.32 -2.89
C ARG A 23 -3.79 13.07 -2.76
N ARG A 24 -4.24 11.98 -3.36
CA ARG A 24 -3.39 10.82 -3.63
C ARG A 24 -2.33 11.17 -4.67
N TYR A 25 -1.07 11.00 -4.32
CA TYR A 25 0.05 11.05 -5.25
C TYR A 25 0.50 9.65 -5.65
N GLY A 26 0.64 8.75 -4.67
CA GLY A 26 1.22 7.43 -4.84
C GLY A 26 2.74 7.47 -5.00
N PHE A 27 3.39 6.37 -4.65
CA PHE A 27 4.85 6.22 -4.69
C PHE A 27 5.24 4.87 -5.30
N HIS A 28 6.55 4.65 -5.46
CA HIS A 28 7.12 3.55 -6.25
C HIS A 28 6.77 3.62 -7.75
N GLY A 29 6.47 4.82 -8.27
CA GLY A 29 6.06 5.00 -9.67
C GLY A 29 7.07 4.48 -10.70
N THR A 30 8.38 4.63 -10.43
CA THR A 30 9.43 4.07 -11.30
C THR A 30 9.38 2.55 -11.35
N SER A 31 9.21 1.90 -10.19
CA SER A 31 9.10 0.44 -10.10
C SER A 31 7.85 -0.05 -10.80
N HIS A 32 6.67 0.49 -10.46
CA HIS A 32 5.39 0.12 -11.08
C HIS A 32 5.41 0.29 -12.61
N ARG A 33 5.95 1.41 -13.09
CA ARG A 33 6.11 1.66 -14.54
C ARG A 33 7.04 0.64 -15.20
N TYR A 34 8.14 0.30 -14.56
CA TYR A 34 9.11 -0.67 -15.08
C TYR A 34 8.50 -2.07 -15.15
N VAL A 35 7.95 -2.58 -14.04
CA VAL A 35 7.43 -3.96 -13.97
C VAL A 35 6.21 -4.15 -14.87
N ALA A 36 5.32 -3.16 -15.00
CA ALA A 36 4.22 -3.21 -15.96
C ALA A 36 4.73 -3.32 -17.41
N ARG A 37 5.72 -2.51 -17.78
CA ARG A 37 6.31 -2.58 -19.14
C ARG A 37 7.03 -3.90 -19.37
N ARG A 38 7.75 -4.41 -18.37
CA ARG A 38 8.43 -5.70 -18.44
C ARG A 38 7.44 -6.85 -18.62
N ALA A 39 6.32 -6.82 -17.89
CA ALA A 39 5.24 -7.78 -18.05
C ALA A 39 4.64 -7.74 -19.47
N ALA A 40 4.36 -6.56 -20.02
CA ALA A 40 3.90 -6.43 -21.41
C ALA A 40 4.89 -7.08 -22.40
N THR A 41 6.20 -6.82 -22.25
CA THR A 41 7.23 -7.44 -23.08
C THR A 41 7.26 -8.96 -22.94
N LEU A 42 7.19 -9.49 -21.73
CA LEU A 42 7.18 -10.94 -21.48
C LEU A 42 5.94 -11.63 -22.07
N MET A 43 4.84 -10.90 -22.20
CA MET A 43 3.60 -11.38 -22.81
C MET A 43 3.50 -11.07 -24.32
N ALA A 44 4.59 -10.59 -24.95
CA ALA A 44 4.61 -10.14 -26.35
C ALA A 44 3.47 -9.15 -26.70
N MET A 45 3.10 -8.29 -25.75
CA MET A 45 1.99 -7.34 -25.85
C MET A 45 2.51 -5.90 -25.92
N ASP A 46 1.83 -5.04 -26.68
CA ASP A 46 2.07 -3.60 -26.61
C ASP A 46 1.75 -3.06 -25.21
N LYS A 47 2.61 -2.20 -24.68
CA LYS A 47 2.48 -1.67 -23.31
C LYS A 47 1.19 -0.87 -23.08
N TYR A 48 0.59 -0.29 -24.12
CA TYR A 48 -0.68 0.43 -24.03
C TYR A 48 -1.90 -0.48 -24.15
N ARG A 49 -1.70 -1.79 -24.38
CA ARG A 49 -2.77 -2.79 -24.31
C ARG A 49 -2.82 -3.53 -22.97
N LEU A 50 -1.78 -3.40 -22.13
CA LEU A 50 -1.69 -4.11 -20.87
C LEU A 50 -2.68 -3.57 -19.82
N ASN A 51 -3.46 -4.48 -19.24
CA ASN A 51 -4.12 -4.32 -17.95
C ASN A 51 -3.39 -5.20 -16.93
N ALA A 52 -2.90 -4.63 -15.83
CA ALA A 52 -2.16 -5.36 -14.82
C ALA A 52 -2.33 -4.76 -13.43
N ILE A 53 -2.13 -5.59 -12.41
CA ILE A 53 -1.91 -5.16 -11.03
C ILE A 53 -0.43 -5.32 -10.74
N THR A 54 0.24 -4.26 -10.31
CA THR A 54 1.66 -4.31 -9.93
C THR A 54 1.81 -4.23 -8.42
N CYS A 55 2.64 -5.08 -7.84
CA CYS A 55 2.83 -5.34 -6.42
C CYS A 55 4.29 -5.07 -6.04
N HIS A 56 4.58 -3.87 -5.55
CA HIS A 56 5.88 -3.54 -5.01
C HIS A 56 5.90 -3.88 -3.52
N LEU A 57 6.43 -5.06 -3.16
CA LEU A 57 6.43 -5.59 -1.80
C LEU A 57 7.85 -5.60 -1.20
N GLY A 58 8.29 -4.45 -0.69
CA GLY A 58 9.56 -4.29 0.02
C GLY A 58 9.37 -3.82 1.47
N ASN A 59 10.35 -3.10 2.02
CA ASN A 59 10.19 -2.45 3.34
C ASN A 59 9.07 -1.38 3.34
N GLY A 60 8.91 -0.70 2.20
CA GLY A 60 7.69 0.03 1.86
C GLY A 60 6.91 -0.76 0.82
N CYS A 61 5.60 -0.90 1.02
CA CYS A 61 4.76 -1.70 0.15
C CYS A 61 3.74 -0.83 -0.56
N SER A 62 3.65 -0.93 -1.88
CA SER A 62 2.53 -0.33 -2.61
C SER A 62 2.09 -1.17 -3.79
N MET A 63 0.83 -1.03 -4.16
CA MET A 63 0.26 -1.63 -5.34
C MET A 63 -0.25 -0.57 -6.30
N ALA A 64 -0.32 -0.87 -7.59
CA ALA A 64 -0.98 -0.04 -8.59
C ALA A 64 -1.84 -0.86 -9.54
N ALA A 65 -3.02 -0.32 -9.86
CA ALA A 65 -3.85 -0.80 -10.97
C ALA A 65 -3.41 -0.05 -12.24
N VAL A 66 -3.02 -0.81 -13.26
CA VAL A 66 -2.58 -0.30 -14.56
C VAL A 66 -3.58 -0.74 -15.61
N ARG A 67 -4.22 0.21 -16.30
CA ARG A 67 -5.18 -0.03 -17.38
C ARG A 67 -4.65 0.63 -18.65
N HIS A 68 -4.55 -0.12 -19.74
CA HIS A 68 -3.96 0.35 -21.01
C HIS A 68 -2.60 1.04 -20.83
N GLY A 69 -1.73 0.44 -20.01
CA GLY A 69 -0.40 0.99 -19.69
C GLY A 69 -0.38 2.26 -18.84
N ARG A 70 -1.53 2.73 -18.34
CA ARG A 70 -1.66 3.92 -17.48
C ARG A 70 -2.13 3.52 -16.08
N SER A 71 -1.55 4.13 -15.05
CA SER A 71 -2.02 3.90 -13.68
C SER A 71 -3.39 4.54 -13.48
N VAL A 72 -4.36 3.76 -13.04
CA VAL A 72 -5.73 4.18 -12.70
C VAL A 72 -6.04 4.07 -11.20
N GLY A 73 -5.15 3.43 -10.44
CA GLY A 73 -5.19 3.36 -8.98
C GLY A 73 -3.81 3.08 -8.40
N THR A 74 -3.58 3.50 -7.16
CA THR A 74 -2.35 3.21 -6.40
C THR A 74 -2.63 3.26 -4.91
N SER A 75 -1.97 2.38 -4.12
CA SER A 75 -2.40 2.15 -2.73
C SER A 75 -1.88 3.23 -1.78
N MET A 76 -0.70 3.78 -2.04
CA MET A 76 -0.17 4.89 -1.25
C MET A 76 -0.89 6.19 -1.60
N GLY A 77 -0.87 7.10 -0.63
CA GLY A 77 -1.75 8.24 -0.55
C GLY A 77 -1.11 9.56 -0.92
N PHE A 78 -1.51 10.58 -0.16
CA PHE A 78 -0.77 11.83 0.01
C PHE A 78 0.67 11.57 0.48
N THR A 79 0.85 10.56 1.34
CA THR A 79 2.13 10.12 1.86
C THR A 79 2.35 8.62 1.62
N PRO A 80 3.57 8.09 1.82
CA PRO A 80 3.85 6.65 1.76
C PRO A 80 3.30 5.82 2.93
N LEU A 81 2.39 6.38 3.76
CA LEU A 81 1.82 5.70 4.92
C LEU A 81 0.58 4.87 4.57
N GLU A 82 -0.28 5.40 3.69
CA GLU A 82 -1.53 4.73 3.29
C GLU A 82 -1.27 3.44 2.51
N GLY A 83 -2.18 2.49 2.61
CA GLY A 83 -2.23 1.31 1.78
C GLY A 83 -1.90 0.03 2.53
N LEU A 84 -0.92 -0.68 1.99
CA LEU A 84 -0.53 -1.98 2.50
C LEU A 84 0.12 -1.89 3.88
N VAL A 85 0.02 -2.99 4.62
CA VAL A 85 0.92 -3.24 5.76
C VAL A 85 2.36 -3.28 5.23
N MET A 86 3.29 -2.67 5.95
CA MET A 86 4.70 -2.60 5.55
C MET A 86 5.60 -3.02 6.71
N GLY A 87 6.92 -2.89 6.56
CA GLY A 87 7.87 -3.27 7.60
C GLY A 87 7.61 -2.58 8.94
N THR A 88 7.52 -1.24 8.93
CA THR A 88 7.34 -0.42 10.15
C THR A 88 6.15 0.53 10.09
N ARG A 89 5.44 0.55 8.95
CA ARG A 89 4.31 1.44 8.67
C ARG A 89 3.00 0.71 8.81
N THR A 90 1.98 1.40 9.31
CA THR A 90 0.64 0.84 9.55
C THR A 90 -0.04 0.35 8.27
N GLY A 91 0.09 1.08 7.16
CA GLY A 91 -0.90 1.00 6.08
C GLY A 91 -2.21 1.62 6.54
N ASP A 92 -3.33 1.22 5.93
CA ASP A 92 -4.65 1.70 6.37
C ASP A 92 -5.02 1.17 7.76
N PHE A 93 -5.66 2.02 8.53
CA PHE A 93 -6.37 1.71 9.77
C PHE A 93 -7.42 2.81 9.99
N ASP A 94 -8.27 2.65 10.99
CA ASP A 94 -9.28 3.66 11.33
C ASP A 94 -8.60 4.95 11.85
N PRO A 95 -8.76 6.12 11.19
CA PRO A 95 -8.17 7.37 11.64
C PRO A 95 -8.67 7.80 13.04
N ALA A 96 -9.85 7.35 13.49
CA ALA A 96 -10.37 7.66 14.81
C ALA A 96 -9.46 7.16 15.95
N ILE A 97 -8.66 6.12 15.70
CA ILE A 97 -7.66 5.61 16.64
C ILE A 97 -6.62 6.70 16.99
N LEU A 98 -6.28 7.59 16.06
CA LEU A 98 -5.31 8.67 16.33
C LEU A 98 -5.87 9.69 17.33
N PHE A 99 -7.15 10.04 17.19
CA PHE A 99 -7.82 10.94 18.14
C PHE A 99 -7.94 10.29 19.51
N TYR A 100 -8.34 9.01 19.55
CA TYR A 100 -8.40 8.25 20.79
C TYR A 100 -7.03 8.18 21.50
N LEU A 101 -5.94 7.93 20.79
CA LEU A 101 -4.61 7.91 21.38
C LEU A 101 -4.14 9.30 21.84
N ALA A 102 -4.51 10.36 21.11
CA ALA A 102 -4.24 11.73 21.53
C ALA A 102 -4.93 12.04 22.87
N ASP A 103 -6.19 11.63 23.05
CA ASP A 103 -6.91 11.75 24.33
C ASP A 103 -6.27 10.93 25.47
N LYS A 104 -5.45 9.93 25.13
CA LYS A 104 -4.62 9.16 26.08
C LYS A 104 -3.22 9.75 26.30
N GLY A 105 -2.95 10.94 25.77
CA GLY A 105 -1.70 11.69 26.00
C GLY A 105 -0.61 11.46 24.96
N TYR A 106 -0.92 10.85 23.81
CA TYR A 106 0.05 10.75 22.72
C TYR A 106 0.13 12.09 21.97
N ASP A 107 1.31 12.70 21.94
CA ASP A 107 1.54 13.88 21.12
C ASP A 107 1.68 13.54 19.62
N LEU A 108 1.70 14.58 18.77
CA LEU A 108 1.84 14.43 17.32
C LEU A 108 3.11 13.68 16.91
N THR A 109 4.21 13.86 17.65
CA THR A 109 5.49 13.20 17.38
C THR A 109 5.40 11.70 17.66
N ALA A 110 4.79 11.34 18.79
CA ALA A 110 4.54 9.97 19.21
C ALA A 110 3.58 9.28 18.23
N LEU A 111 2.50 9.93 17.82
CA LEU A 111 1.57 9.40 16.82
C LEU A 111 2.24 9.21 15.46
N ASN A 112 3.03 10.18 15.00
CA ASN A 112 3.75 10.06 13.74
C ASN A 112 4.79 8.91 13.78
N SER A 113 5.51 8.77 14.90
CA SER A 113 6.47 7.69 15.14
C SER A 113 5.77 6.33 15.22
N LEU A 114 4.62 6.26 15.89
CA LEU A 114 3.76 5.08 15.94
C LEU A 114 3.40 4.64 14.52
N CYS A 115 2.85 5.55 13.71
CA CYS A 115 2.40 5.24 12.36
C CYS A 115 3.54 4.81 11.41
N ASN A 116 4.73 5.42 11.52
CA ASN A 116 5.79 5.23 10.54
C ASN A 116 6.92 4.27 10.95
N LYS A 117 7.16 4.12 12.26
CA LYS A 117 8.38 3.47 12.78
C LYS A 117 8.11 2.30 13.72
N LYS A 118 6.95 2.28 14.39
CA LYS A 118 6.65 1.28 15.44
C LYS A 118 5.46 0.37 15.11
N SER A 119 4.95 0.43 13.87
CA SER A 119 3.77 -0.34 13.43
C SER A 119 4.14 -1.39 12.38
N GLY A 120 3.16 -1.88 11.62
CA GLY A 120 3.38 -2.83 10.54
C GLY A 120 3.82 -4.20 11.03
N LEU A 121 4.63 -4.88 10.23
CA LEU A 121 5.22 -6.19 10.56
C LEU A 121 5.95 -6.15 11.91
N LEU A 122 6.73 -5.09 12.16
CA LEU A 122 7.45 -4.89 13.41
C LEU A 122 6.50 -4.78 14.61
N GLY A 123 5.49 -3.90 14.52
CA GLY A 123 4.58 -3.64 15.64
C GLY A 123 3.77 -4.88 16.03
N ILE A 124 3.27 -5.63 15.04
CA ILE A 124 2.46 -6.84 15.28
C ILE A 124 3.34 -7.97 15.80
N SER A 125 4.45 -8.27 15.14
CA SER A 125 5.33 -9.38 15.55
C SER A 125 6.04 -9.10 16.88
N GLY A 126 6.40 -7.85 17.14
CA GLY A 126 7.30 -7.48 18.23
C GLY A 126 8.74 -7.97 18.04
N ALA A 127 9.10 -8.47 16.86
CA ALA A 127 10.36 -9.15 16.62
C ALA A 127 11.16 -8.56 15.45
N SER A 128 10.54 -8.40 14.27
CA SER A 128 11.25 -7.93 13.08
C SER A 128 10.32 -7.23 12.09
N ASN A 129 10.89 -6.33 11.27
CA ASN A 129 10.26 -5.77 10.09
C ASN A 129 10.59 -6.52 8.79
N ASP A 130 11.49 -7.52 8.83
CA ASP A 130 11.91 -8.32 7.67
C ASP A 130 11.03 -9.57 7.54
N MET A 131 10.41 -9.75 6.37
CA MET A 131 9.49 -10.86 6.10
C MET A 131 10.16 -12.23 6.23
N ARG A 132 11.43 -12.38 5.81
CA ARG A 132 12.14 -13.67 5.84
C ARG A 132 12.37 -14.10 7.29
N THR A 133 12.75 -13.14 8.15
CA THR A 133 12.89 -13.38 9.58
C THR A 133 11.56 -13.78 10.21
N LEU A 134 10.45 -13.11 9.85
CA LEU A 134 9.14 -13.46 10.38
C LEU A 134 8.63 -14.82 9.91
N GLU A 135 8.86 -15.20 8.65
CA GLU A 135 8.53 -16.54 8.13
C GLU A 135 9.33 -17.65 8.81
N GLN A 136 10.59 -17.39 9.16
CA GLN A 136 11.39 -18.31 9.96
C GLN A 136 10.83 -18.44 11.38
N LEU A 137 10.63 -17.33 12.08
CA LEU A 137 10.09 -17.34 13.44
C LEU A 137 8.70 -17.99 13.50
N ALA A 138 7.85 -17.77 12.49
CA ALA A 138 6.55 -18.43 12.40
C ALA A 138 6.69 -19.96 12.28
N ARG A 139 7.64 -20.46 11.47
CA ARG A 139 7.95 -21.90 11.37
C ARG A 139 8.50 -22.49 12.67
N GLU A 140 9.20 -21.67 13.46
CA GLU A 140 9.70 -22.01 14.79
C GLU A 140 8.63 -21.89 15.90
N GLY A 141 7.38 -21.55 15.55
CA GLY A 141 6.25 -21.51 16.48
C GLY A 141 5.95 -20.14 17.10
N ASN A 142 6.57 -19.06 16.63
CA ASN A 142 6.25 -17.71 17.09
C ASN A 142 4.87 -17.25 16.56
N VAL A 143 3.87 -17.26 17.43
CA VAL A 143 2.47 -16.92 17.12
C VAL A 143 2.32 -15.49 16.56
N ARG A 144 3.03 -14.51 17.14
CA ARG A 144 2.93 -13.11 16.69
C ARG A 144 3.60 -12.88 15.35
N ALA A 145 4.68 -13.59 15.05
CA ALA A 145 5.30 -13.56 13.72
C ALA A 145 4.35 -14.14 12.67
N GLY A 146 3.73 -15.30 12.93
CA GLY A 146 2.72 -15.88 12.05
C GLY A 146 1.54 -14.93 11.81
N LEU A 147 0.99 -14.34 12.87
CA LEU A 147 -0.09 -13.37 12.77
C LEU A 147 0.29 -12.13 11.94
N ALA A 148 1.52 -11.62 12.09
CA ALA A 148 2.00 -10.48 11.30
C ALA A 148 2.04 -10.80 9.80
N VAL A 149 2.51 -12.00 9.43
CA VAL A 149 2.53 -12.48 8.04
C VAL A 149 1.10 -12.63 7.50
N GLU A 150 0.19 -13.20 8.28
CA GLU A 150 -1.21 -13.38 7.86
C GLU A 150 -1.93 -12.05 7.64
N ILE A 151 -1.76 -11.08 8.55
CA ILE A 151 -2.34 -9.74 8.41
C ILE A 151 -1.79 -9.03 7.16
N PHE A 152 -0.49 -9.17 6.89
CA PHE A 152 0.13 -8.64 5.67
C PHE A 152 -0.51 -9.26 4.41
N CYS A 153 -0.56 -10.60 4.33
CA CYS A 153 -1.15 -11.32 3.21
C CYS A 153 -2.65 -11.02 3.03
N TYR A 154 -3.39 -10.87 4.13
CA TYR A 154 -4.79 -10.46 4.11
C TYR A 154 -4.96 -9.07 3.50
N ARG A 155 -4.14 -8.09 3.90
CA ARG A 155 -4.19 -6.74 3.32
C ARG A 155 -3.85 -6.74 1.82
N VAL A 156 -2.84 -7.49 1.41
CA VAL A 156 -2.48 -7.65 -0.01
C VAL A 156 -3.64 -8.22 -0.81
N ARG A 157 -4.28 -9.31 -0.32
CA ARG A 157 -5.46 -9.91 -0.98
C ARG A 157 -6.61 -8.93 -1.14
N LYS A 158 -6.91 -8.12 -0.11
CA LYS A 158 -7.95 -7.07 -0.20
C LYS A 158 -7.65 -6.06 -1.30
N TYR A 159 -6.40 -5.59 -1.41
CA TYR A 159 -6.01 -4.64 -2.45
C TYR A 159 -6.02 -5.25 -3.85
N ILE A 160 -5.61 -6.51 -4.00
CA ILE A 160 -5.76 -7.25 -5.27
C ILE A 160 -7.23 -7.26 -5.67
N GLY A 161 -8.13 -7.70 -4.78
CA GLY A 161 -9.57 -7.73 -5.06
C GLY A 161 -10.13 -6.37 -5.45
N ALA A 162 -9.77 -5.32 -4.69
CA ALA A 162 -10.19 -3.95 -5.00
C ALA A 162 -9.68 -3.47 -6.38
N TYR A 163 -8.47 -3.85 -6.79
CA TYR A 163 -7.95 -3.45 -8.10
C TYR A 163 -8.41 -4.34 -9.24
N MET A 164 -8.81 -5.58 -8.97
CA MET A 164 -9.50 -6.41 -9.95
C MET A 164 -10.83 -5.77 -10.36
N THR A 165 -11.59 -5.13 -9.46
CA THR A 165 -12.83 -4.43 -9.86
C THR A 165 -12.57 -3.17 -10.69
N LEU A 166 -11.38 -2.56 -10.53
CA LEU A 166 -10.92 -1.46 -11.37
C LEU A 166 -10.35 -1.93 -12.71
N LEU A 167 -10.38 -3.22 -13.04
CA LEU A 167 -9.83 -3.76 -14.27
C LEU A 167 -10.82 -4.76 -14.88
N ASN A 168 -11.18 -4.60 -16.16
CA ASN A 168 -11.67 -5.76 -16.90
C ASN A 168 -10.51 -6.76 -16.93
N PRO A 169 -10.74 -8.06 -16.64
CA PRO A 169 -9.81 -8.98 -15.98
C PRO A 169 -8.33 -8.69 -16.28
N PRO A 170 -7.47 -8.47 -15.26
CA PRO A 170 -6.09 -8.12 -15.51
C PRO A 170 -5.41 -9.23 -16.31
N HIS A 171 -4.59 -8.86 -17.27
CA HIS A 171 -3.74 -9.80 -18.00
C HIS A 171 -2.66 -10.38 -17.09
N ALA A 172 -2.22 -9.63 -16.07
CA ALA A 172 -1.19 -10.06 -15.12
C ALA A 172 -1.35 -9.43 -13.72
N ILE A 173 -0.90 -10.17 -12.70
CA ILE A 173 -0.58 -9.66 -11.37
C ILE A 173 0.93 -9.88 -11.20
N VAL A 174 1.68 -8.79 -10.95
CA VAL A 174 3.15 -8.75 -11.08
C VAL A 174 3.78 -8.24 -9.80
#